data_AF-A0A401ZCK3-F1
#
_entry.id   AF-A0A401ZCK3-F1
#
_cell.length_a   1.000
_cell.length_b   1.000
_cell.length_c   1.000
_cell.angle_alpha   90.00
_cell.angle_beta   90.00
_cell.angle_gamma   90.00
#
_symmetry.space_group_name_H-M   'P 1'
#
loop_
_entity.id
_entity.type
_entity.pdbx_description
1 polymer ?
#
loop_
_entity_poly.entity_id
_entity_poly.type
_entity_poly.pdbx_seq_one_letter_code
_entity_poly.pdbx_strand_id
1 'polypeptide(L)'
;MQEYQPRFRFARRVLFPYTGEEPLTRAQEVRVIVSWATIFPVALLVGTLPIVALFSSNASLQKIALILLLVFVGGVVIFGLMAWFVVFMINRSARLFQLQRQRAQKSAGTSDFSGGRYGS
;
A
#
# COMPACT_ATOMS: atom_id res chain seq x y z
N MET A 1 -21.43 23.44 -3.93
CA MET A 1 -20.26 22.56 -3.77
C MET A 1 -20.58 21.25 -4.46
N GLN A 2 -19.88 20.91 -5.55
CA GLN A 2 -20.14 19.67 -6.30
C GLN A 2 -19.60 18.48 -5.48
N GLU A 3 -20.51 17.59 -5.06
CA GLU A 3 -20.18 16.30 -4.45
C GLU A 3 -19.42 15.43 -5.46
N TYR A 4 -18.12 15.29 -5.24
CA TYR A 4 -17.26 14.40 -6.01
C TYR A 4 -17.56 12.95 -5.59
N GLN A 5 -18.48 12.29 -6.27
CA GLN A 5 -18.79 10.86 -6.10
C GLN A 5 -17.72 10.00 -6.82
N PRO A 6 -16.79 9.31 -6.11
CA PRO A 6 -15.79 8.50 -6.78
C PRO A 6 -16.44 7.19 -7.25
N ARG A 7 -16.65 7.10 -8.57
CA ARG A 7 -17.31 6.01 -9.33
C ARG A 7 -16.66 4.61 -9.24
N PHE A 8 -15.55 4.43 -8.52
CA PHE A 8 -14.80 3.16 -8.50
C PHE A 8 -14.60 2.60 -7.08
N ARG A 9 -15.67 2.01 -6.52
CA ARG A 9 -15.66 1.38 -5.18
C ARG A 9 -14.77 0.14 -5.07
N PHE A 10 -14.57 -0.61 -6.16
CA PHE A 10 -13.81 -1.87 -6.11
C PHE A 10 -12.30 -1.68 -6.22
N ALA A 11 -11.82 -0.82 -7.12
CA ALA A 11 -10.41 -0.46 -7.19
C ALA A 11 -9.92 0.18 -5.89
N ARG A 12 -10.76 0.99 -5.22
CA ARG A 12 -10.45 1.55 -3.90
C ARG A 12 -10.35 0.46 -2.82
N ARG A 13 -11.23 -0.54 -2.85
CA ARG A 13 -11.27 -1.60 -1.82
C ARG A 13 -10.15 -2.63 -1.96
N VAL A 14 -9.58 -2.79 -3.15
CA VAL A 14 -8.49 -3.74 -3.42
C VAL A 14 -7.12 -3.06 -3.48
N LEU A 15 -7.01 -1.85 -4.05
CA LEU A 15 -5.71 -1.19 -4.28
C LEU A 15 -5.36 -0.09 -3.25
N PHE A 16 -6.34 0.62 -2.70
CA PHE A 16 -6.07 1.73 -1.76
C PHE A 16 -7.21 1.91 -0.76
N PRO A 17 -7.20 1.21 0.38
CA PRO A 17 -8.08 1.51 1.50
C PRO A 17 -7.56 2.76 2.23
N TYR A 18 -7.35 3.85 1.49
CA TYR A 18 -6.98 5.15 2.05
C TYR A 18 -8.23 6.03 2.09
N THR A 19 -8.83 6.08 3.28
CA THR A 19 -9.75 7.13 3.68
C THR A 19 -8.89 7.96 4.61
N GLY A 20 -8.32 9.06 4.12
CA GLY A 20 -7.16 9.75 4.71
C GLY A 20 -7.35 10.38 6.10
N GLU A 21 -8.19 9.80 6.95
CA GLU A 21 -8.49 10.27 8.30
C GLU A 21 -8.11 9.24 9.38
N GLU A 22 -7.94 7.96 9.04
CA GLU A 22 -7.62 6.92 10.02
C GLU A 22 -6.41 6.06 9.60
N PRO A 23 -5.51 5.69 10.53
CA PRO A 23 -4.42 4.77 10.26
C PRO A 23 -4.99 3.41 9.84
N LEU A 24 -4.37 2.76 8.85
CA LEU A 24 -4.81 1.43 8.41
C LEU A 24 -4.86 0.49 9.62
N THR A 25 -5.96 -0.26 9.73
CA THR A 25 -6.07 -1.29 10.75
C THR A 25 -5.09 -2.43 10.41
N ARG A 26 -4.43 -3.04 11.40
CA ARG A 26 -3.45 -4.13 11.16
C ARG A 26 -3.95 -5.25 10.24
N ALA A 27 -5.25 -5.54 10.25
CA ALA A 27 -5.87 -6.52 9.36
C ALA A 27 -5.87 -6.09 7.88
N GLN A 28 -6.02 -4.79 7.58
CA GLN A 28 -5.96 -4.25 6.21
C GLN A 28 -4.53 -4.23 5.69
N GLU A 29 -3.57 -3.89 6.54
CA GLU A 29 -2.13 -3.94 6.23
C GLU A 29 -1.70 -5.34 5.78
N VAL A 30 -2.02 -6.34 6.59
CA VAL A 30 -1.71 -7.75 6.30
C VAL A 30 -2.42 -8.19 5.02
N ARG A 31 -3.67 -7.79 4.80
CA ARG A 31 -4.39 -8.11 3.55
C ARG A 31 -3.70 -7.54 2.32
N VAL A 32 -3.21 -6.30 2.36
CA VAL A 32 -2.50 -5.68 1.23
C VAL A 32 -1.19 -6.42 0.97
N ILE A 33 -0.41 -6.69 2.02
CA ILE A 33 0.86 -7.41 1.90
C ILE A 33 0.64 -8.81 1.32
N VAL A 34 -0.33 -9.57 1.86
CA VAL A 34 -0.66 -10.91 1.36
C VAL A 34 -1.15 -10.85 -0.08
N SER A 35 -2.03 -9.91 -0.42
CA SER A 35 -2.55 -9.77 -1.80
C SER A 35 -1.44 -9.48 -2.79
N TRP A 36 -0.49 -8.61 -2.45
CA TRP A 36 0.66 -8.30 -3.30
C TRP A 36 1.63 -9.48 -3.40
N ALA A 37 1.92 -10.12 -2.27
CA ALA A 37 2.78 -11.30 -2.19
C ALA A 37 2.19 -12.53 -2.90
N THR A 38 0.91 -12.55 -3.27
CA THR A 38 0.31 -13.64 -4.06
C THR A 38 0.09 -13.24 -5.51
N ILE A 39 -0.55 -12.09 -5.76
CA ILE A 39 -1.00 -11.72 -7.11
C ILE A 39 0.19 -11.44 -8.03
N PHE A 40 1.17 -10.64 -7.57
CA PHE A 40 2.30 -10.26 -8.42
C PHE A 40 3.26 -11.43 -8.71
N PRO A 41 3.62 -12.28 -7.74
CA PRO A 41 4.45 -13.46 -8.04
C PRO A 41 3.78 -14.46 -8.97
N VAL A 42 2.45 -14.65 -8.87
CA VAL A 42 1.70 -15.49 -9.80
C VAL A 42 1.68 -14.89 -11.20
N ALA A 43 1.42 -13.59 -11.33
CA ALA A 43 1.48 -12.91 -12.63
C ALA A 43 2.88 -13.00 -13.26
N LEU A 44 3.92 -12.84 -12.44
CA LEU A 44 5.32 -12.96 -12.87
C LEU A 44 5.69 -14.40 -13.26
N LEU A 45 5.15 -15.40 -12.56
CA LEU A 45 5.25 -16.81 -12.96
C LEU A 45 4.63 -17.05 -14.34
N VAL A 46 3.39 -16.58 -14.56
CA VAL A 46 2.71 -16.72 -15.86
C VAL A 46 3.51 -16.03 -16.97
N GLY A 47 4.08 -14.85 -16.71
CA GLY A 47 4.94 -14.14 -17.66
C GLY A 47 6.30 -14.80 -17.92
N THR A 48 6.79 -15.65 -17.01
CA THR A 48 8.05 -16.38 -17.19
C THR A 48 7.88 -17.71 -17.91
N LEU A 49 6.67 -18.29 -17.98
CA LEU A 49 6.41 -19.54 -18.71
C LEU A 49 6.82 -19.51 -20.19
N PRO A 50 6.53 -18.45 -20.99
CA PRO A 50 6.97 -18.40 -22.40
C PRO A 50 8.49 -18.38 -22.53
N ILE A 51 9.17 -17.66 -21.65
CA ILE A 51 10.64 -17.59 -21.62
C ILE A 51 11.20 -18.99 -21.33
N VAL A 52 10.69 -19.64 -20.28
CA VAL A 52 11.09 -21.01 -19.94
C VAL A 52 10.84 -21.95 -21.12
N ALA A 53 9.69 -21.88 -21.79
CA ALA A 53 9.37 -22.72 -22.94
C ALA A 53 10.34 -22.54 -24.11
N LEU A 54 10.77 -21.30 -24.40
CA LEU A 54 11.74 -21.00 -25.46
C LEU A 54 13.15 -21.53 -25.17
N PHE A 55 13.58 -21.53 -23.91
CA PHE A 55 14.92 -21.95 -23.50
C PHE A 55 15.00 -23.39 -22.96
N SER A 56 13.87 -24.08 -22.83
CA SER A 56 13.75 -25.41 -22.22
C SER A 56 14.04 -26.59 -23.16
N SER A 57 14.38 -26.37 -24.43
CA SER A 57 14.47 -27.44 -25.44
C SER A 57 15.39 -28.62 -25.07
N ASN A 58 16.38 -28.41 -24.18
CA ASN A 58 17.27 -29.45 -23.64
C ASN A 58 17.35 -29.46 -22.10
N ALA A 59 16.43 -28.78 -21.41
CA ALA A 59 16.50 -28.64 -19.96
C ALA A 59 15.77 -29.78 -19.23
N SER A 60 16.40 -30.35 -18.21
CA SER A 60 15.74 -31.30 -17.29
C SER A 60 14.57 -30.62 -16.57
N LEU A 61 13.43 -31.32 -16.47
CA LEU A 61 12.23 -30.90 -15.73
C LEU A 61 12.55 -30.40 -14.32
N GLN A 62 13.54 -31.01 -13.65
CA GLN A 62 13.95 -30.60 -12.31
C GLN A 62 14.58 -29.20 -12.30
N LYS A 63 15.38 -28.85 -13.30
CA LYS A 63 15.99 -27.52 -13.41
C LYS A 63 14.92 -26.46 -13.67
N ILE A 64 13.95 -26.77 -14.52
CA ILE A 64 12.82 -25.89 -14.81
C ILE A 64 12.00 -25.63 -13.54
N ALA A 65 11.67 -26.69 -12.79
CA ALA A 65 10.94 -26.57 -11.53
C ALA A 65 11.70 -25.71 -10.50
N LEU A 66 13.03 -25.88 -10.39
CA LEU A 66 13.86 -25.07 -9.51
C LEU A 66 13.88 -23.60 -9.91
N ILE A 67 13.97 -23.30 -11.22
CA ILE A 67 13.92 -21.92 -11.72
C ILE A 67 12.56 -21.29 -11.41
N LEU A 68 11.46 -21.98 -11.71
CA LEU A 68 10.10 -21.48 -11.43
C LEU A 68 9.88 -21.26 -9.93
N LEU A 69 10.37 -22.17 -9.07
CA LEU A 69 10.31 -22.01 -7.62
C LEU A 69 11.11 -20.79 -7.16
N LEU A 70 12.33 -20.61 -7.67
CA LEU A 70 13.18 -19.48 -7.31
C LEU A 70 12.59 -18.15 -7.76
N VAL A 71 12.02 -18.11 -8.97
CA VAL A 71 11.29 -16.96 -9.51
C VAL A 71 10.09 -16.62 -8.64
N PHE A 72 9.31 -17.64 -8.22
CA PHE A 72 8.17 -17.44 -7.35
C PHE A 72 8.56 -16.91 -5.97
N VAL A 73 9.50 -17.57 -5.29
CA VAL A 73 9.97 -17.16 -3.95
C VAL A 73 10.61 -15.78 -4.01
N GLY A 74 11.44 -15.50 -5.01
CA GLY A 74 12.02 -14.18 -5.25
C GLY A 74 10.95 -13.12 -5.45
N GLY A 75 9.92 -13.42 -6.25
CA GLY A 75 8.74 -12.57 -6.42
C GLY A 75 8.06 -12.29 -5.08
N VAL A 76 7.73 -13.32 -4.30
CA VAL A 76 7.07 -13.19 -2.99
C VAL A 76 7.86 -12.27 -2.07
N VAL A 77 9.18 -12.44 -2.00
CA VAL A 77 10.05 -11.60 -1.17
C VAL A 77 10.05 -10.15 -1.67
N ILE A 78 10.28 -9.92 -2.96
CA ILE A 78 10.36 -8.56 -3.53
C ILE A 78 9.03 -7.82 -3.38
N PHE A 79 7.92 -8.42 -3.82
CA PHE A 79 6.61 -7.80 -3.78
C PHE A 79 6.06 -7.70 -2.35
N GLY A 80 6.38 -8.67 -1.48
CA GLY A 80 6.05 -8.61 -0.06
C GLY A 80 6.76 -7.47 0.66
N LEU A 81 8.07 -7.31 0.46
CA LEU A 81 8.84 -6.20 1.03
C LEU A 81 8.37 -4.85 0.47
N MET A 82 8.07 -4.78 -0.83
CA MET A 82 7.55 -3.55 -1.43
C MET A 82 6.17 -3.18 -0.87
N ALA A 83 5.27 -4.15 -0.72
CA ALA A 83 3.96 -3.93 -0.11
C ALA A 83 4.08 -3.48 1.35
N TRP A 84 4.98 -4.11 2.12
CA TRP A 84 5.30 -3.65 3.47
C TRP A 84 5.75 -2.19 3.47
N PHE A 85 6.71 -1.84 2.60
CA PHE A 85 7.25 -0.49 2.51
C PHE A 85 6.16 0.54 2.17
N VAL A 86 5.28 0.22 1.22
CA VAL A 86 4.14 1.07 0.86
C VAL A 86 3.20 1.27 2.05
N VAL A 87 2.81 0.19 2.74
CA VAL A 87 1.96 0.27 3.94
C VAL A 87 2.63 1.11 5.04
N PHE A 88 3.93 0.91 5.27
CA PHE A 88 4.70 1.68 6.24
C PHE A 88 4.69 3.19 5.92
N MET A 89 4.91 3.54 4.65
CA MET A 89 4.90 4.94 4.20
C MET A 89 3.51 5.57 4.33
N ILE A 90 2.46 4.83 3.99
CA ILE A 90 1.06 5.25 4.14
C ILE A 90 0.73 5.53 5.62
N ASN A 91 1.13 4.63 6.52
CA ASN A 91 0.91 4.84 7.95
C ASN A 91 1.70 6.01 8.50
N ARG A 92 2.94 6.20 8.03
CA ARG A 92 3.79 7.31 8.45
C ARG A 92 3.19 8.65 7.99
N SER A 93 2.70 8.73 6.75
CA SER A 93 2.07 9.96 6.24
C SER A 93 0.77 10.27 6.99
N ALA A 94 -0.07 9.26 7.25
CA ALA A 94 -1.30 9.42 8.03
C ALA A 94 -1.02 9.99 9.44
N ARG A 95 0.02 9.49 10.13
CA ARG A 95 0.45 10.02 11.44
C ARG A 95 0.91 11.47 11.36
N LEU A 96 1.64 11.85 10.31
CA LEU A 96 2.08 13.24 10.12
C LEU A 96 0.91 14.19 9.89
N PHE A 97 -0.09 13.78 9.09
CA PHE A 97 -1.31 14.56 8.88
C PHE A 97 -2.14 14.73 10.15
N GLN A 98 -2.25 13.67 10.98
CA GLN A 98 -2.91 13.78 12.29
C GLN A 98 -2.19 14.74 13.23
N LEU A 99 -0.85 14.70 13.27
CA LEU A 99 -0.04 15.63 14.05
C LEU A 99 -0.22 17.08 13.57
N GLN A 100 -0.28 17.32 12.26
CA GLN A 100 -0.55 18.66 11.71
C GLN A 100 -1.94 19.16 12.06
N ARG A 101 -2.98 18.31 11.93
CA ARG A 101 -4.36 18.66 12.34
C ARG A 101 -4.45 18.98 13.83
N GLN A 102 -3.80 18.20 14.69
CA GLN A 102 -3.75 18.47 16.13
C GLN A 102 -3.01 19.77 16.44
N ARG A 103 -1.92 20.09 15.74
CA ARG A 103 -1.22 21.37 15.90
C ARG A 103 -2.08 22.54 15.44
N ALA A 104 -2.75 22.43 14.29
CA ALA A 104 -3.66 23.46 13.78
C ALA A 104 -4.84 23.72 14.74
N GLN A 105 -5.43 22.66 15.32
CA GLN A 105 -6.49 22.79 16.33
C GLN A 105 -5.99 23.42 17.63
N LYS A 106 -4.78 23.05 18.11
CA LYS A 106 -4.18 23.69 19.29
C LYS A 106 -3.87 25.17 19.05
N SER A 107 -3.38 25.54 17.87
CA SER A 107 -3.15 26.93 17.49
C SER A 107 -4.46 27.74 17.39
N ALA A 108 -5.53 27.16 16.84
CA ALA A 108 -6.84 27.80 16.77
C ALA A 108 -7.52 27.96 18.15
N GLY A 109 -7.35 26.99 19.05
CA GLY A 109 -7.86 27.08 20.43
C GLY A 109 -7.09 28.08 21.31
N THR A 110 -5.89 28.51 20.90
CA THR A 110 -5.09 29.50 21.65
C THR A 110 -5.35 30.94 21.17
N SER A 111 -5.87 31.13 19.95
CA SER A 111 -6.20 32.47 19.41
C SER A 111 -7.49 33.07 19.97
N ASP A 112 -8.39 32.28 20.57
CA ASP A 112 -9.62 32.80 21.18
C ASP A 112 -9.43 33.37 22.61
N PHE A 113 -8.23 33.30 23.18
CA PHE A 113 -7.97 33.76 24.55
C PHE A 113 -7.20 35.09 24.67
N SER A 114 -6.89 35.76 23.56
CA SER A 114 -6.08 36.98 23.57
C SER A 114 -6.65 38.03 22.62
N GLY A 115 -7.38 39.02 23.15
CA GLY A 115 -7.61 40.27 22.42
C GLY A 115 -8.86 41.06 22.78
N GLY A 116 -9.80 40.50 23.54
CA GLY A 116 -11.02 41.20 23.97
C GLY A 116 -10.81 42.07 25.21
N ARG A 117 -9.90 43.06 25.19
CA ARG A 117 -9.82 44.05 26.28
C ARG A 117 -9.07 45.34 25.92
N TYR A 118 -9.66 46.16 25.05
CA TYR A 118 -9.53 47.62 25.14
C TYR A 118 -10.90 48.24 24.86
N GLY A 119 -11.64 48.46 25.94
CA GLY A 119 -12.86 49.25 25.96
C GLY A 119 -12.79 50.15 27.19
N SER A 120 -12.51 51.43 26.95
CA SER A 120 -12.87 52.63 27.72
C SER A 120 -11.96 53.77 27.30
#